data_AF-A0A3D2LZW3-F1
#
_entry.id   AF-A0A3D2LZW3-F1
#
_cell.length_a   1.000
_cell.length_b   1.000
_cell.length_c   1.000
_cell.angle_alpha   90.00
_cell.angle_beta   90.00
_cell.angle_gamma   90.00
#
_symmetry.space_group_name_H-M   'P 1'
#
loop_
_entity.id
_entity.type
_entity.pdbx_description
1 polymer ?
#
loop_
_entity_poly.entity_id
_entity_poly.type
_entity_poly.pdbx_seq_one_letter_code
_entity_poly.pdbx_strand_id
1 'polypeptide(L)'
;MNQLLPSLAELDRHAEAQPEYARWRAGYGPFEHALETQAAVFRLAHQLVQVKLQPDLASVYRLLQAIDRVGSAGLWLVVHMTYARRIRLDGSALSAEDFKLSPEGHTGGSLNMVPAYAGYLGVNALTGR
;
A
#
# COMPACT_ATOMS: atom_id res chain seq x y z
N MET A 1 -9.14 -24.93 -12.92
CA MET A 1 -7.89 -25.16 -12.16
C MET A 1 -8.07 -24.55 -10.78
N ASN A 2 -8.26 -25.36 -9.75
CA ASN A 2 -8.37 -24.87 -8.37
C ASN A 2 -6.94 -24.51 -7.91
N GLN A 3 -6.51 -23.30 -8.20
CA GLN A 3 -5.18 -22.82 -7.84
C GLN A 3 -5.20 -22.57 -6.33
N LEU A 4 -4.80 -23.59 -5.56
CA LEU A 4 -4.71 -23.54 -4.11
C LEU A 4 -3.87 -22.30 -3.75
N LEU A 5 -4.49 -21.38 -3.01
CA LEU A 5 -3.76 -20.27 -2.42
C LEU A 5 -2.71 -20.84 -1.46
N PRO A 6 -1.51 -20.26 -1.37
CA PRO A 6 -0.53 -20.67 -0.38
C PRO A 6 -1.16 -20.65 1.02
N SER A 7 -0.92 -21.71 1.77
CA SER A 7 -1.28 -21.83 3.18
C SER A 7 -0.54 -20.78 4.02
N LEU A 8 -1.06 -20.48 5.22
CA LEU A 8 -0.40 -19.57 6.15
C LEU A 8 1.05 -19.99 6.45
N ALA A 9 1.29 -21.30 6.64
CA ALA A 9 2.63 -21.83 6.87
C ALA A 9 3.59 -21.62 5.69
N GLU A 10 3.08 -21.61 4.46
CA GLU A 10 3.88 -21.25 3.28
C GLU A 10 4.19 -19.77 3.24
N LEU A 11 3.23 -18.90 3.57
CA LEU A 11 3.43 -17.46 3.66
C LEU A 11 4.42 -17.07 4.78
N ASP A 12 4.39 -17.79 5.91
CA ASP A 12 5.33 -17.58 7.02
C ASP A 12 6.76 -17.96 6.62
N ARG A 13 6.96 -19.16 6.07
CA ARG A 13 8.28 -19.57 5.55
C ARG A 13 8.79 -18.63 4.45
N HIS A 14 7.88 -18.13 3.61
CA HIS A 14 8.24 -17.17 2.59
C HIS A 14 8.70 -15.83 3.19
N ALA A 15 8.07 -15.37 4.28
CA ALA A 15 8.51 -14.19 5.00
C ALA A 15 9.89 -14.37 5.65
N GLU A 16 10.21 -15.56 6.15
CA GLU A 16 11.55 -15.87 6.64
C GLU A 16 12.61 -15.83 5.52
N ALA A 17 12.26 -16.32 4.32
CA ALA A 17 13.17 -16.38 3.18
C ALA A 17 13.29 -15.07 2.39
N GLN A 18 12.27 -14.20 2.43
CA GLN A 18 12.17 -12.97 1.63
C GLN A 18 11.94 -11.75 2.55
N PRO A 19 13.01 -11.07 3.00
CA PRO A 19 12.89 -9.93 3.92
C PRO A 19 12.01 -8.80 3.40
N GLU A 20 12.01 -8.53 2.10
CA GLU A 20 11.16 -7.48 1.51
C GLU A 20 9.68 -7.87 1.50
N TYR A 21 9.35 -9.16 1.40
CA TYR A 21 7.99 -9.64 1.59
C TYR A 21 7.56 -9.49 3.05
N ALA A 22 8.42 -9.85 4.01
CA ALA A 22 8.12 -9.69 5.44
C ALA A 22 7.84 -8.22 5.81
N ARG A 23 8.63 -7.29 5.27
CA ARG A 23 8.41 -5.85 5.46
C ARG A 23 7.10 -5.37 4.84
N TRP A 24 6.79 -5.81 3.62
CA TRP A 24 5.51 -5.50 2.98
C TRP A 24 4.33 -6.05 3.80
N ARG A 25 4.41 -7.33 4.20
CA ARG A 25 3.40 -8.04 4.99
C ARG A 25 3.06 -7.34 6.31
N ALA A 26 4.03 -6.67 6.93
CA ALA A 26 3.82 -5.91 8.17
C ALA A 26 2.89 -4.69 8.00
N GLY A 27 2.62 -4.26 6.77
CA GLY A 27 1.78 -3.11 6.46
C GLY A 27 2.51 -1.78 6.63
N TYR A 28 1.81 -0.68 6.30
CA TYR A 28 2.31 0.67 6.48
C TYR A 28 1.17 1.69 6.61
N GLY A 29 1.23 2.51 7.66
CA GLY A 29 0.18 3.49 7.94
C GLY A 29 -1.18 2.80 8.11
N PRO A 30 -2.24 3.17 7.36
CA PRO A 30 -3.54 2.54 7.43
C PRO A 30 -3.65 1.25 6.61
N PHE A 31 -2.61 0.84 5.87
CA PHE A 31 -2.65 -0.36 5.05
C PHE A 31 -2.23 -1.60 5.84
N GLU A 32 -3.19 -2.50 6.01
CA GLU A 32 -3.00 -3.86 6.50
C GLU A 32 -3.34 -4.85 5.38
N HIS A 33 -2.55 -5.92 5.26
CA HIS A 33 -2.71 -6.89 4.18
C HIS A 33 -3.37 -8.16 4.73
N ALA A 34 -4.63 -8.38 4.35
CA ALA A 34 -5.34 -9.62 4.67
C ALA A 34 -4.62 -10.85 4.10
N LEU A 35 -4.89 -12.04 4.65
CA LEU A 35 -4.24 -13.28 4.22
C LEU A 35 -4.49 -13.58 2.73
N GLU A 36 -5.67 -13.25 2.22
CA GLU A 36 -6.03 -13.39 0.82
C GLU A 36 -5.19 -12.47 -0.08
N THR A 37 -4.95 -11.24 0.37
CA THR A 37 -4.08 -10.27 -0.32
C THR A 37 -2.63 -10.75 -0.32
N GLN A 38 -2.14 -11.26 0.81
CA GLN A 38 -0.81 -11.84 0.94
C GLN A 38 -0.62 -13.03 -0.03
N ALA A 39 -1.59 -13.94 -0.07
CA ALA A 39 -1.59 -15.08 -0.98
C ALA A 39 -1.66 -14.66 -2.45
N ALA A 40 -2.45 -13.65 -2.79
CA ALA A 40 -2.53 -13.10 -4.14
C ALA A 40 -1.20 -12.44 -4.57
N VAL A 41 -0.58 -11.66 -3.69
CA VAL A 41 0.71 -11.01 -3.91
C VAL A 41 1.86 -12.00 -4.05
N PHE A 42 1.87 -13.07 -3.24
CA PHE A 42 2.82 -14.17 -3.40
C PHE A 42 2.76 -14.71 -4.84
N ARG A 43 1.57 -15.08 -5.33
CA ARG A 43 1.40 -15.59 -6.70
C ARG A 43 1.79 -14.54 -7.75
N LEU A 44 1.35 -13.30 -7.58
CA LEU A 44 1.65 -12.20 -8.51
C LEU A 44 3.16 -12.01 -8.64
N ALA A 45 3.89 -11.94 -7.52
CA ALA A 45 5.34 -11.75 -7.53
C ALA A 45 6.06 -12.88 -8.27
N HIS A 46 5.70 -14.13 -7.97
CA HIS A 46 6.25 -15.29 -8.68
C HIS A 46 5.92 -15.25 -10.18
N GLN A 47 4.69 -14.90 -10.54
CA GLN A 47 4.28 -14.80 -11.94
C GLN A 47 5.05 -13.70 -12.69
N LEU A 48 5.19 -12.50 -12.11
CA LEU A 48 5.90 -11.37 -12.73
C LEU A 48 7.37 -11.70 -13.02
N VAL A 49 8.04 -12.41 -12.10
CA VAL A 49 9.42 -12.87 -12.29
C VAL A 49 9.48 -13.98 -13.35
N GLN A 50 8.56 -14.95 -13.30
CA GLN A 50 8.49 -16.03 -14.30
C GLN A 50 8.30 -15.49 -15.72
N VAL A 51 7.46 -14.47 -15.90
CA VAL A 51 7.25 -13.81 -17.20
C VAL A 51 8.28 -12.71 -17.51
N LYS A 52 9.31 -12.55 -16.68
CA LYS A 52 10.43 -11.60 -16.84
C LYS A 52 10.00 -10.13 -16.91
N LEU A 53 8.87 -9.77 -16.31
CA LEU A 53 8.46 -8.36 -16.14
C LEU A 53 9.18 -7.71 -14.96
N GLN A 54 9.67 -8.50 -14.01
CA GLN A 54 10.47 -8.04 -12.88
C GLN A 54 11.72 -8.93 -12.73
N PRO A 55 12.86 -8.37 -12.29
CA PRO A 55 14.12 -9.11 -12.24
C PRO A 55 14.16 -10.15 -11.11
N ASP A 56 13.49 -9.87 -9.99
CA ASP A 56 13.45 -10.74 -8.82
C ASP A 56 12.21 -10.43 -7.94
N LEU A 57 11.95 -11.31 -6.97
CA LEU A 57 10.84 -11.15 -6.03
C LEU A 57 11.00 -9.91 -5.15
N ALA A 58 12.24 -9.61 -4.74
CA ALA A 58 12.53 -8.47 -3.87
C ALA A 58 12.14 -7.13 -4.52
N SER A 59 12.29 -7.01 -5.83
CA SER A 59 11.91 -5.83 -6.62
C SER A 59 10.39 -5.65 -6.65
N VAL A 60 9.63 -6.74 -6.81
CA VAL A 60 8.17 -6.71 -6.70
C VAL A 60 7.75 -6.19 -5.33
N TYR A 61 8.28 -6.77 -4.25
CA TYR A 61 7.87 -6.40 -2.90
C TYR A 61 8.29 -4.98 -2.53
N ARG A 62 9.46 -4.49 -2.97
CA ARG A 62 9.84 -3.08 -2.78
C ARG A 62 8.88 -2.12 -3.47
N LEU A 63 8.40 -2.45 -4.68
CA LEU A 63 7.39 -1.65 -5.38
C LEU A 63 6.06 -1.65 -4.61
N LEU A 64 5.62 -2.80 -4.10
CA LEU A 64 4.42 -2.88 -3.27
C LEU A 64 4.54 -2.06 -1.97
N GLN A 65 5.67 -2.12 -1.28
CA GLN A 65 5.93 -1.25 -0.13
C GLN A 65 5.93 0.24 -0.51
N ALA A 66 6.42 0.60 -1.71
CA ALA A 66 6.40 1.99 -2.18
C ALA A 66 4.96 2.46 -2.45
N ILE A 67 4.11 1.58 -2.97
CA ILE A 67 2.68 1.85 -3.19
C ILE A 67 1.98 2.11 -1.85
N ASP A 68 2.23 1.29 -0.82
CA ASP A 68 1.65 1.50 0.52
C ASP A 68 2.07 2.87 1.10
N ARG A 69 3.33 3.27 0.91
CA ARG A 69 3.84 4.57 1.36
C ARG A 69 3.20 5.74 0.62
N VAL A 70 3.13 5.67 -0.70
CA VAL A 70 2.51 6.73 -1.53
C VAL A 70 1.01 6.81 -1.25
N GLY A 71 0.33 5.68 -1.15
CA GLY A 71 -1.08 5.60 -0.76
C GLY A 71 -1.30 6.23 0.61
N SER A 72 -0.46 5.92 1.60
CA SER A 72 -0.61 6.46 2.96
C SER A 72 -0.39 7.96 2.99
N ALA A 73 0.60 8.47 2.24
CA ALA A 73 0.82 9.91 2.11
C ALA A 73 -0.37 10.62 1.42
N GLY A 74 -0.95 9.99 0.39
CA GLY A 74 -2.14 10.49 -0.28
C GLY A 74 -3.37 10.55 0.64
N LEU A 75 -3.61 9.48 1.42
CA LEU A 75 -4.70 9.43 2.40
C LEU A 75 -4.52 10.49 3.47
N TRP A 76 -3.28 10.63 3.99
CA TRP A 76 -2.93 11.69 4.93
C TRP A 76 -3.24 13.08 4.36
N LEU A 77 -2.89 13.34 3.09
CA LEU A 77 -3.15 14.62 2.45
C LEU A 77 -4.66 14.89 2.30
N VAL A 78 -5.46 13.90 1.90
CA VAL A 78 -6.92 14.03 1.77
C VAL A 78 -7.56 14.41 3.10
N VAL A 79 -7.16 13.76 4.19
CA VAL A 79 -7.67 14.07 5.54
C VAL A 79 -7.27 15.50 5.94
N HIS A 80 -6.01 15.90 5.73
CA HIS A 80 -5.56 17.25 6.06
C HIS A 80 -6.25 18.33 5.22
N MET A 81 -6.43 18.11 3.92
CA MET A 81 -7.18 19.01 3.04
C MET A 81 -8.64 19.18 3.50
N THR A 82 -9.23 18.13 4.07
CA THR A 82 -10.61 18.17 4.57
C THR A 82 -10.69 18.95 5.87
N TYR A 83 -9.89 18.58 6.87
CA TYR A 83 -10.11 18.98 8.26
C TYR A 83 -9.16 20.06 8.77
N ALA A 84 -7.94 20.18 8.23
CA ALA A 84 -6.91 21.06 8.76
C ALA A 84 -6.83 22.38 7.98
N ARG A 85 -6.62 23.50 8.70
CA ARG A 85 -6.24 24.79 8.10
C ARG A 85 -4.75 25.08 8.21
N ARG A 86 -4.04 24.33 9.06
CA ARG A 86 -2.58 24.35 9.22
C ARG A 86 -2.08 22.91 9.30
N ILE A 87 -0.95 22.64 8.67
CA ILE A 87 -0.30 21.33 8.65
C ILE A 87 1.03 21.43 9.42
N ARG A 88 1.31 20.44 10.25
CA ARG A 88 2.58 20.30 10.97
C ARG A 88 3.38 19.15 10.35
N LEU A 89 4.51 19.47 9.72
CA LEU A 89 5.37 18.49 9.04
C LEU A 89 6.48 17.94 9.94
N ASP A 90 6.66 18.52 11.12
CA ASP A 90 7.65 18.13 12.13
C ASP A 90 7.18 16.99 13.03
N GLY A 91 5.96 16.48 12.82
CA GLY A 91 5.35 15.44 13.64
C GLY A 91 4.72 15.95 14.95
N SER A 92 4.69 17.27 15.18
CA SER A 92 3.96 17.83 16.32
C SER A 92 2.45 17.59 16.19
N ALA A 93 1.79 17.34 17.33
CA ALA A 93 0.35 17.16 17.37
C ALA A 93 -0.39 18.46 16.98
N LEU A 94 -1.50 18.32 16.25
CA LEU A 94 -2.38 19.44 15.92
C LEU A 94 -3.15 19.90 17.17
N SER A 95 -3.29 21.21 17.34
CA SER A 95 -4.19 21.79 18.34
C SER A 95 -5.59 22.04 17.74
N ALA A 96 -6.59 22.34 18.59
CA ALA A 96 -7.94 22.65 18.12
C ALA A 96 -7.97 23.80 17.10
N GLU A 97 -7.07 24.78 17.26
CA GLU A 97 -6.95 25.92 16.36
C GLU A 97 -6.28 25.57 15.03
N ASP A 98 -5.70 24.38 14.86
CA ASP A 98 -5.14 23.95 13.58
C ASP A 98 -6.22 23.34 12.66
N PHE A 99 -7.43 23.08 13.17
CA PHE A 99 -8.58 22.58 12.40
C PHE A 99 -9.43 23.70 11.78
N LYS A 100 -10.15 23.36 10.70
CA LYS A 100 -11.17 24.22 10.08
C LYS A 100 -12.43 24.24 10.95
N LEU A 101 -13.08 25.41 11.04
CA LEU A 101 -14.36 25.56 11.73
C LEU A 101 -15.51 24.82 11.03
N SER A 102 -15.50 24.80 9.70
CA SER A 102 -16.46 24.08 8.86
C SER A 102 -15.70 23.29 7.79
N PRO A 103 -15.43 21.99 8.01
CA PRO A 103 -14.81 21.13 7.01
C PRO A 103 -15.74 20.91 5.81
N GLU A 104 -15.22 21.06 4.59
CA GLU A 104 -15.96 20.86 3.35
C GLU A 104 -15.12 20.05 2.35
N GLY A 105 -15.78 19.26 1.50
CA GLY A 105 -15.15 18.46 0.44
C GLY A 105 -15.76 17.08 0.25
N HIS A 106 -15.35 16.39 -0.83
CA HIS A 106 -15.79 15.03 -1.16
C HIS A 106 -14.85 13.96 -0.57
N THR A 107 -14.57 14.06 0.74
CA THR A 107 -13.52 13.28 1.41
C THR A 107 -13.68 11.78 1.22
N GLY A 108 -14.90 11.24 1.37
CA GLY A 108 -15.15 9.81 1.19
C GLY A 108 -14.78 9.30 -0.21
N GLY A 109 -15.12 10.06 -1.25
CA GLY A 109 -14.73 9.73 -2.62
C GLY A 109 -13.22 9.79 -2.82
N SER A 110 -12.57 10.84 -2.32
CA SER A 110 -11.12 10.99 -2.40
C SER A 110 -10.35 9.89 -1.66
N LEU A 111 -10.82 9.46 -0.49
CA LEU A 111 -10.21 8.37 0.28
C LEU A 111 -10.29 7.02 -0.45
N ASN A 112 -11.31 6.80 -1.28
CA ASN A 112 -11.38 5.61 -2.15
C ASN A 112 -10.48 5.74 -3.39
N MET A 113 -10.39 6.95 -3.96
CA MET A 113 -9.64 7.19 -5.19
C MET A 113 -8.13 7.09 -4.99
N VAL A 114 -7.60 7.52 -3.83
CA VAL A 114 -6.16 7.43 -3.54
C VAL A 114 -5.60 6.01 -3.66
N PRO A 115 -6.10 4.99 -2.94
CA PRO A 115 -5.58 3.63 -3.05
C PRO A 115 -5.84 3.03 -4.44
N ALA A 116 -6.97 3.35 -5.08
CA ALA A 116 -7.25 2.89 -6.44
C ALA A 116 -6.20 3.42 -7.44
N TYR A 117 -5.88 4.71 -7.36
CA TYR A 117 -4.89 5.33 -8.24
C TYR A 117 -3.47 4.88 -7.92
N ALA A 118 -3.11 4.73 -6.64
CA ALA A 118 -1.84 4.16 -6.22
C ALA A 118 -1.66 2.72 -6.73
N GLY A 119 -2.72 1.91 -6.68
CA GLY A 119 -2.74 0.56 -7.26
C GLY A 119 -2.57 0.56 -8.77
N TYR A 120 -3.24 1.47 -9.49
CA TYR A 120 -3.04 1.66 -10.93
C TYR A 120 -1.58 1.99 -11.28
N LEU A 121 -0.99 3.00 -10.62
CA LEU A 121 0.44 3.33 -10.80
C LEU A 121 1.34 2.14 -10.46
N GLY A 122 0.95 1.37 -9.46
CA GLY A 122 1.65 0.16 -9.05
C GLY A 122 1.68 -0.92 -10.12
N VAL A 123 0.53 -1.21 -10.75
CA VAL A 123 0.46 -2.14 -11.89
C VAL A 123 1.34 -1.64 -13.02
N ASN A 124 1.32 -0.34 -13.30
CA ASN A 124 2.15 0.23 -14.36
C ASN A 124 3.64 0.07 -14.06
N ALA A 125 4.07 0.34 -12.83
CA ALA A 125 5.45 0.14 -12.40
C ALA A 125 5.87 -1.33 -12.42
N LEU A 126 4.97 -2.26 -12.08
CA LEU A 126 5.23 -3.69 -12.06
C LEU A 126 5.31 -4.32 -13.45
N THR A 127 4.61 -3.76 -14.43
CA THR A 127 4.44 -4.35 -15.77
C THR A 127 5.04 -3.53 -16.91
N GLY A 128 5.42 -2.28 -16.65
CA GLY A 128 5.94 -1.34 -17.65
C GLY A 128 4.88 -0.88 -18.65
N ARG A 129 3.60 -0.89 -18.29
CA ARG A 129 2.45 -0.57 -19.17
C ARG A 129 1.47 0.37 -18.51
#